data_AF-A0A2S9DUT4-F1
#
_entry.id   AF-A0A2S9DUT4-F1
#
_cell.length_a   1.000
_cell.length_b   1.000
_cell.length_c   1.000
_cell.angle_alpha   90.00
_cell.angle_beta   90.00
_cell.angle_gamma   90.00
#
_symmetry.space_group_name_H-M   'P 1'
#
loop_
_entity.id
_entity.type
_entity.pdbx_description
1 polymer ?
#
loop_
_entity_poly.entity_id
_entity_poly.type
_entity_poly.pdbx_seq_one_letter_code
_entity_poly.pdbx_strand_id
1 'polypeptide(L)'
;MSFEEAENLMSVDVTVLAALVTLTALAGASIYLVAKYRRTHAAEIRESLIRQANKHGVVSPENLTNQELKAHIHEAKRDRKQGQMKTA
;
A
#
# COMPACT_ATOMS: atom_id res chain seq x y z
N MET A 1 -11.27 -52.90 13.25
CA MET A 1 -10.46 -51.75 12.85
C MET A 1 -9.01 -52.17 13.01
N SER A 2 -8.28 -52.32 11.90
CA SER A 2 -6.90 -52.80 11.91
C SER A 2 -5.95 -51.66 12.31
N PHE A 3 -4.76 -52.00 12.80
CA PHE A 3 -3.76 -51.01 13.26
C PHE A 3 -3.34 -50.06 12.12
N GLU A 4 -3.25 -50.57 10.87
CA GLU A 4 -2.98 -49.77 9.66
C GLU A 4 -4.07 -48.75 9.33
N GLU A 5 -5.35 -49.06 9.59
CA GLU A 5 -6.46 -48.11 9.34
C GLU A 5 -6.36 -46.92 10.31
N ALA A 6 -6.01 -47.17 11.57
CA ALA A 6 -5.88 -46.13 12.59
C ALA A 6 -4.65 -45.23 12.34
N GLU A 7 -3.52 -45.81 11.91
CA GLU A 7 -2.30 -45.06 11.59
C GLU A 7 -2.49 -44.17 10.35
N ASN A 8 -3.14 -44.67 9.30
CA ASN A 8 -3.48 -43.87 8.13
C ASN A 8 -4.45 -42.73 8.45
N LEU A 9 -5.47 -42.98 9.29
CA LEU A 9 -6.39 -41.92 9.72
C LEU A 9 -5.66 -40.82 10.49
N MET A 10 -4.79 -41.21 11.44
CA MET A 10 -4.00 -40.27 12.23
C MET A 10 -3.03 -39.45 11.37
N SER A 11 -2.39 -40.08 10.37
CA SER A 11 -1.48 -39.41 9.43
C SER A 11 -2.21 -38.40 8.53
N VAL A 12 -3.40 -38.74 8.05
CA VAL A 12 -4.25 -37.84 7.26
C VAL A 12 -4.70 -36.65 8.10
N ASP A 13 -5.15 -36.87 9.33
CA ASP A 13 -5.58 -35.78 10.22
C ASP A 13 -4.45 -34.79 10.52
N VAL A 14 -3.23 -35.28 10.78
CA VAL A 14 -2.06 -34.43 11.00
C VAL A 14 -1.70 -33.64 9.75
N THR A 15 -1.76 -34.28 8.58
CA THR A 15 -1.48 -33.63 7.29
C THR A 15 -2.50 -32.54 6.96
N VAL A 16 -3.79 -32.81 7.19
CA VAL A 16 -4.88 -31.87 6.98
C VAL A 16 -4.78 -30.69 7.95
N LEU A 17 -4.49 -30.96 9.23
CA LEU A 17 -4.28 -29.92 10.23
C LEU A 17 -3.09 -29.02 9.86
N ALA A 18 -1.96 -29.62 9.48
CA ALA A 18 -0.78 -28.87 9.06
C ALA A 18 -1.06 -28.00 7.82
N ALA A 19 -1.79 -28.53 6.83
CA ALA A 19 -2.20 -27.77 5.66
C ALA A 19 -3.11 -26.58 6.03
N LEU A 20 -4.08 -26.79 6.91
CA LEU A 20 -4.98 -25.73 7.41
C LEU A 20 -4.22 -24.63 8.14
N VAL A 21 -3.29 -24.98 9.03
CA VAL A 21 -2.45 -24.02 9.75
C VAL A 21 -1.60 -23.21 8.77
N THR A 22 -0.96 -23.90 7.82
CA THR A 22 -0.09 -23.27 6.81
C THR A 22 -0.88 -22.29 5.93
N LEU A 23 -2.06 -22.68 5.45
CA LEU A 23 -2.94 -21.81 4.67
C LEU A 23 -3.37 -20.58 5.47
N THR A 24 -3.73 -20.76 6.75
CA THR A 24 -4.15 -19.66 7.61
C THR A 24 -3.00 -18.67 7.86
N ALA A 25 -1.80 -19.18 8.10
CA ALA A 25 -0.60 -18.35 8.29
C ALA A 25 -0.24 -17.55 7.03
N LEU A 26 -0.31 -18.19 5.85
CA LEU A 26 -0.09 -17.53 4.56
C LEU A 26 -1.12 -16.43 4.30
N ALA A 27 -2.40 -16.70 4.57
CA ALA A 27 -3.47 -15.72 4.42
C ALA A 27 -3.23 -14.49 5.32
N GLY A 28 -2.91 -14.72 6.59
CA GLY A 28 -2.60 -13.65 7.54
C GLY A 28 -1.38 -12.82 7.13
N ALA A 29 -0.29 -13.48 6.73
CA ALA A 29 0.93 -12.82 6.27
C ALA A 29 0.69 -11.96 5.01
N SER A 30 -0.10 -12.47 4.05
CA SER A 30 -0.46 -11.75 2.84
C SER A 30 -1.26 -10.48 3.15
N ILE A 31 -2.30 -10.58 3.98
CA ILE A 31 -3.10 -9.43 4.41
C ILE A 31 -2.23 -8.40 5.14
N TYR A 32 -1.36 -8.84 6.04
CA TYR A 32 -0.44 -7.97 6.77
C TYR A 32 0.51 -7.23 5.82
N LEU A 33 1.12 -7.94 4.87
CA LEU A 33 2.03 -7.33 3.90
C LEU A 33 1.32 -6.33 3.01
N VAL A 34 0.11 -6.64 2.52
CA VAL A 34 -0.68 -5.69 1.72
C VAL A 34 -1.05 -4.45 2.54
N ALA A 35 -1.49 -4.63 3.80
CA ALA A 35 -1.84 -3.51 4.67
C ALA A 35 -0.61 -2.63 4.99
N LYS A 36 0.53 -3.25 5.28
CA LYS A 36 1.81 -2.56 5.52
C LYS A 36 2.28 -1.83 4.27
N TYR A 37 2.25 -2.49 3.11
CA TYR A 37 2.60 -1.92 1.82
C TYR A 37 1.72 -0.70 1.49
N ARG A 38 0.40 -0.80 1.66
CA ARG A 38 -0.51 0.35 1.46
C ARG A 38 -0.18 1.52 2.38
N ARG A 39 0.18 1.27 3.64
CA ARG A 39 0.60 2.33 4.59
C ARG A 39 1.91 2.97 4.17
N THR A 40 2.92 2.17 3.83
CA THR A 40 4.24 2.68 3.42
C THR A 40 4.16 3.43 2.08
N HIS A 41 3.45 2.90 1.09
CA HIS A 41 3.27 3.59 -0.19
C HIS A 41 2.48 4.88 -0.06
N ALA A 42 1.46 4.92 0.80
CA ALA A 42 0.75 6.17 1.06
C ALA A 42 1.68 7.24 1.64
N ALA A 43 2.60 6.84 2.53
CA ALA A 43 3.60 7.73 3.13
C ALA A 43 4.66 8.17 2.10
N GLU A 44 5.21 7.25 1.30
CA GLU A 44 6.19 7.56 0.25
C GLU A 44 5.60 8.49 -0.84
N ILE A 45 4.36 8.23 -1.26
CA ILE A 45 3.65 9.10 -2.22
C ILE A 45 3.51 10.51 -1.62
N ARG A 46 3.11 10.61 -0.34
CA ARG A 46 2.93 11.89 0.34
C ARG A 46 4.24 12.66 0.48
N GLU A 47 5.34 12.00 0.86
CA GLU A 47 6.67 12.62 0.88
C GLU A 47 7.09 13.11 -0.51
N SER A 48 6.88 12.30 -1.56
CA SER A 48 7.23 12.68 -2.93
C SER A 48 6.43 13.89 -3.42
N LEU A 49 5.16 13.98 -3.04
CA LEU A 49 4.27 15.10 -3.37
C LEU A 49 4.63 16.35 -2.56
N ILE A 50 4.95 16.22 -1.27
CA ILE A 50 5.43 17.34 -0.43
C ILE A 50 6.73 17.92 -1.00
N ARG A 51 7.68 17.07 -1.41
CA ARG A 51 8.92 17.53 -2.07
C ARG A 51 8.64 18.30 -3.36
N GLN A 52 7.68 17.84 -4.17
CA GLN A 52 7.26 18.54 -5.39
C GLN A 52 6.54 19.85 -5.07
N ALA A 53 5.64 19.87 -4.09
CA ALA A 53 4.92 21.06 -3.64
C ALA A 53 5.89 22.14 -3.14
N ASN A 54 6.85 21.78 -2.28
CA ASN A 54 7.90 22.70 -1.81
C ASN A 54 8.74 23.27 -2.95
N LYS A 55 9.10 22.46 -3.96
CA LYS A 55 9.83 22.94 -5.14
C LYS A 55 9.05 23.97 -5.96
N HIS A 56 7.73 23.90 -5.93
CA HIS A 56 6.83 24.79 -6.67
C HIS A 56 6.22 25.91 -5.81
N GLY A 57 6.56 25.98 -4.51
CA GLY A 57 6.04 27.00 -3.59
C GLY A 57 4.58 26.78 -3.18
N VAL A 58 4.08 25.54 -3.29
CA VAL A 58 2.71 25.17 -2.93
C VAL A 58 2.68 24.76 -1.47
N VAL A 59 1.86 25.43 -0.66
CA VAL A 59 1.62 25.06 0.74
C VAL A 59 0.98 23.68 0.77
N SER A 60 1.57 22.73 1.50
CA SER A 60 1.07 21.36 1.64
C SER A 60 0.59 21.10 3.08
N PRO A 61 -0.65 21.49 3.45
CA PRO A 61 -1.24 21.16 4.74
C PRO A 61 -1.27 19.65 4.97
N GLU A 62 -1.04 19.21 6.21
CA GLU A 62 -1.03 17.78 6.54
C GLU A 62 -2.40 17.09 6.31
N ASN A 63 -3.45 17.89 6.24
CA ASN A 63 -4.84 17.51 6.13
C ASN A 63 -5.26 17.18 4.68
N LEU A 64 -4.41 17.52 3.69
CA LEU A 64 -4.74 17.29 2.28
C LEU A 64 -4.51 15.83 1.87
N THR A 65 -5.48 15.27 1.15
CA THR A 65 -5.33 13.95 0.55
C THR A 65 -4.33 13.98 -0.61
N ASN A 66 -3.71 12.84 -0.90
CA ASN A 66 -2.72 12.73 -1.98
C ASN A 66 -3.27 13.15 -3.36
N GLN A 67 -4.58 12.99 -3.60
CA GLN A 67 -5.23 13.44 -4.83
C GLN A 67 -5.33 14.96 -4.91
N GLU A 68 -5.75 15.61 -3.83
CA GLU A 68 -5.87 17.07 -3.76
C GLU A 68 -4.49 17.73 -3.87
N LEU A 69 -3.47 17.18 -3.21
CA LEU A 69 -2.11 17.71 -3.29
C LEU A 69 -1.56 17.65 -4.72
N LYS A 70 -1.87 16.59 -5.47
CA LYS A 70 -1.50 16.46 -6.89
C LYS A 70 -2.22 17.48 -7.77
N ALA A 71 -3.49 17.79 -7.48
CA ALA A 71 -4.25 18.81 -8.19
C ALA A 71 -3.63 20.21 -7.99
N HIS A 72 -3.31 20.58 -6.76
CA HIS A 72 -2.68 21.87 -6.46
C HIS A 72 -1.30 22.05 -7.09
N ILE A 73 -0.47 21.00 -7.11
CA ILE A 73 0.83 21.03 -7.81
C ILE A 73 0.61 21.26 -9.32
N HIS A 74 -0.41 20.64 -9.91
CA HIS A 74 -0.71 20.79 -11.32
C HIS A 74 -1.23 22.20 -11.67
N GLU A 75 -2.08 22.77 -10.81
CA GLU A 75 -2.55 24.16 -10.91
C GLU A 75 -1.39 25.16 -10.82
N ALA A 76 -0.55 25.05 -9.79
CA ALA A 76 0.61 25.93 -9.63
C ALA A 76 1.60 25.82 -10.80
N LYS A 77 1.73 24.64 -11.41
CA LYS A 77 2.54 24.44 -12.63
C LYS A 77 1.90 25.11 -13.86
N ARG A 78 0.57 25.07 -13.99
CA ARG A 78 -0.17 25.79 -15.04
C ARG A 78 -0.02 27.30 -14.88
N ASP A 79 -0.13 27.81 -13.67
CA ASP A 79 -0.04 29.24 -13.38
C ASP A 79 1.36 29.79 -13.68
N ARG A 80 2.43 29.04 -13.32
CA ARG A 80 3.80 29.41 -13.73
C ARG A 80 3.98 29.44 -15.24
N LYS A 81 3.40 28.47 -15.97
CA LYS A 81 3.48 28.45 -17.45
C LYS A 81 2.71 29.61 -18.08
N GLN A 82 1.52 29.92 -17.57
CA GLN A 82 0.74 31.06 -18.07
C GLN A 82 1.39 32.40 -17.72
N GLY A 83 2.00 32.53 -16.53
CA GLY A 83 2.76 33.71 -16.15
C GLY A 83 3.97 33.95 -17.06
N GLN A 84 4.69 32.90 -17.44
CA GLN A 84 5.79 32.98 -18.42
C GLN A 84 5.31 33.36 -19.82
N MET A 85 4.17 32.86 -20.28
CA MET A 85 3.58 33.24 -21.58
C MET A 85 3.07 34.68 -21.63
N LYS A 86 2.73 35.28 -20.48
CA LYS A 86 2.30 36.69 -20.40
C LYS A 86 3.46 37.68 -20.22
N THR A 87 4.66 37.20 -19.95
CA THR A 87 5.87 38.00 -19.72
C THR A 87 6.92 37.86 -20.82
N ALA A 88 6.66 37.04 -21.84
CA ALA A 88 7.42 36.92 -23.09
C ALA A 88 6.65 37.58 -24.23
#